data_AF-A0A6C0EP19-F1
#
_entry.id   AF-A0A6C0EP19-F1
#
_cell.length_a   1.000
_cell.length_b   1.000
_cell.length_c   1.000
_cell.angle_alpha   90.00
_cell.angle_beta   90.00
_cell.angle_gamma   90.00
#
_symmetry.space_group_name_H-M   'P 1'
#
loop_
_entity.id
_entity.type
_entity.pdbx_description
1 polymer ?
#
loop_
_entity_poly.entity_id
_entity_poly.type
_entity_poly.pdbx_seq_one_letter_code
_entity_poly.pdbx_strand_id
1 'polypeptide(L)'
;MGGLFAKPAPAPKLSFTPDFSKATLTGEELMKQTAAFQAQAQNAAVTAAATARSSVGSFYTPIIILLSIVAFLSLVIVLYDAFAPDSWPNIFFNKSKGSPPSGGQVPASNILYIGYARYGTDNQTNYQDVTSYITSMVQNDSSLPSFTVGYANVGLATDPYPGKLKTLYVQYYIGTGGYTYIQGDDGTPFPQLPQTGVTAPADKGVQAPAPPILSKLYSSVFGNSSGDLAPSFHDATTSAIVPGNRAPLSAERDGGYGMQWWMYVKDWNYGYGKPKSVVKRPDSTNGAVMNPHISLHPTDNSLQVSVSVYPATEGGSGKAQPAPAGHSGSSDDVFVCEVPNIPLQTWFSVSVTVFGRNMDIYIDGKLVKSCFLSGVPKPSVGDIQLTPDGGFSGRICGFYHYPKMLTPADAMTFWQAGTSCKNKTTTGGSSATGYSVKFGVYDAVGKEIQQYAF
;
A
#
# COMPACT_ATOMS: atom_id res chain seq x y z
N MET A 1 -20.99 -20.08 42.34
CA MET A 1 -22.38 -19.66 42.65
C MET A 1 -22.36 -18.18 43.03
N GLY A 2 -23.28 -17.38 42.49
CA GLY A 2 -23.46 -15.95 42.83
C GLY A 2 -23.47 -15.06 41.60
N GLY A 3 -24.66 -14.70 41.13
CA GLY A 3 -24.91 -14.13 39.80
C GLY A 3 -24.42 -12.70 39.60
N LEU A 4 -23.70 -12.50 38.50
CA LEU A 4 -23.49 -11.21 37.84
C LEU A 4 -24.56 -11.09 36.77
N PHE A 5 -25.48 -10.13 36.88
CA PHE A 5 -26.24 -9.43 35.83
C PHE A 5 -27.48 -8.79 36.48
N ALA A 6 -27.27 -7.75 37.29
CA ALA A 6 -28.36 -6.84 37.63
C ALA A 6 -28.46 -5.80 36.51
N LYS A 7 -29.49 -5.92 35.67
CA LYS A 7 -29.86 -4.92 34.66
C LYS A 7 -30.11 -3.58 35.37
N PRO A 8 -29.60 -2.44 34.89
CA PRO A 8 -29.90 -1.14 35.47
C PRO A 8 -31.41 -0.89 35.42
N ALA A 9 -31.99 -0.43 36.53
CA ALA A 9 -33.41 -0.09 36.60
C ALA A 9 -33.75 0.93 35.50
N PRO A 10 -34.83 0.74 34.73
CA PRO A 10 -35.25 1.73 33.76
C PRO A 10 -35.65 3.02 34.49
N ALA A 11 -35.23 4.17 33.94
CA ALA A 11 -35.50 5.47 34.51
C ALA A 11 -37.02 5.68 34.73
N PRO A 12 -37.42 6.39 35.82
CA PRO A 12 -38.82 6.62 36.11
C PRO A 12 -39.48 7.37 34.95
N LYS A 13 -40.55 6.80 34.41
CA LYS A 13 -41.39 7.49 33.41
C LYS A 13 -42.12 8.63 34.12
N LEU A 14 -41.66 9.86 33.90
CA LEU A 14 -42.37 11.07 34.29
C LEU A 14 -43.62 11.21 33.41
N SER A 15 -44.79 10.85 33.93
CA SER A 15 -46.06 11.16 33.26
C SER A 15 -46.55 12.52 33.73
N PHE A 16 -46.62 13.47 32.81
CA PHE A 16 -47.25 14.77 33.03
C PHE A 16 -48.75 14.64 32.80
N THR A 17 -49.56 14.79 33.85
CA THR A 17 -51.01 14.98 33.72
C THR A 17 -51.32 16.40 34.21
N PRO A 18 -51.46 17.37 33.31
CA PRO A 18 -51.82 18.73 33.70
C PRO A 18 -53.27 18.75 34.20
N ASP A 19 -53.46 19.14 35.45
CA ASP A 19 -54.78 19.49 36.02
C ASP A 19 -55.17 20.88 35.52
N PHE A 20 -56.04 20.91 34.51
CA PHE A 20 -56.54 22.14 33.90
C PHE A 20 -57.74 22.76 34.64
N SER A 21 -58.09 22.29 35.83
CA SER A 21 -59.30 22.77 36.48
C SER A 21 -59.21 24.22 36.99
N LYS A 22 -57.99 24.79 37.17
CA LYS A 22 -57.82 26.12 37.81
C LYS A 22 -56.60 26.97 37.41
N ALA A 23 -56.07 26.90 36.19
CA ALA A 23 -54.92 27.76 35.81
C ALA A 23 -55.14 28.54 34.51
N THR A 24 -55.36 29.84 34.63
CA THR A 24 -55.10 30.85 33.58
C THR A 24 -53.59 30.88 33.31
N LEU A 25 -53.17 30.15 32.28
CA LEU A 25 -51.80 30.13 31.78
C LEU A 25 -51.50 31.43 31.05
N THR A 26 -50.78 32.35 31.70
CA THR A 26 -50.12 33.43 30.98
C THR A 26 -48.85 32.88 30.31
N GLY A 27 -48.58 33.30 29.07
CA GLY A 27 -47.44 32.76 28.28
C GLY A 27 -46.07 32.97 28.95
N GLU A 28 -45.97 33.92 29.87
CA GLU A 28 -44.78 34.21 30.65
C GLU A 28 -44.48 33.12 31.70
N GLU A 29 -45.51 32.56 32.36
CA GLU A 29 -45.35 31.48 33.33
C GLU A 29 -44.99 30.15 32.68
N LEU A 30 -45.51 29.89 31.47
CA LEU A 30 -45.14 28.70 30.68
C LEU A 30 -43.67 28.73 30.26
N MET A 31 -43.16 29.90 29.83
CA MET A 31 -41.75 30.06 29.48
C MET A 31 -40.84 29.92 30.70
N LYS A 32 -41.27 30.44 31.86
CA LYS A 32 -40.52 30.33 33.13
C LYS A 32 -40.46 28.89 33.64
N GLN A 33 -41.57 28.13 33.54
CA GLN A 33 -41.59 26.70 33.87
C GLN A 33 -40.77 25.86 32.88
N THR A 34 -40.82 26.17 31.59
CA THR A 34 -40.05 25.43 30.57
C THR A 34 -38.54 25.66 30.74
N ALA A 35 -38.12 26.89 31.04
CA ALA A 35 -36.73 27.22 31.32
C ALA A 35 -36.24 26.53 32.61
N ALA A 36 -37.05 26.50 33.67
CA ALA A 36 -36.72 25.80 34.91
C ALA A 36 -36.57 24.28 34.69
N PHE A 37 -37.42 23.69 33.85
CA PHE A 37 -37.35 22.27 33.49
C PHE A 37 -36.10 21.95 32.64
N GLN A 38 -35.76 22.79 31.66
CA GLN A 38 -34.52 22.64 30.88
C GLN A 38 -33.27 22.78 31.74
N ALA A 39 -33.26 23.71 32.69
CA ALA A 39 -32.15 23.87 33.64
C ALA A 39 -31.99 22.66 34.57
N GLN A 40 -33.10 22.09 35.07
CA GLN A 40 -33.06 20.84 35.85
C GLN A 40 -32.61 19.64 35.00
N ALA A 41 -33.07 19.53 33.76
CA ALA A 41 -32.66 18.47 32.83
C ALA A 41 -31.16 18.53 32.50
N GLN A 42 -30.61 19.74 32.28
CA GLN A 42 -29.18 19.94 32.05
C GLN A 42 -28.34 19.61 33.30
N ASN A 43 -28.76 20.05 34.48
CA ASN A 43 -28.05 19.74 35.73
C ASN A 43 -28.08 18.23 36.05
N ALA A 44 -29.19 17.54 35.78
CA ALA A 44 -29.29 16.09 35.92
C ALA A 44 -28.39 15.36 34.90
N ALA A 45 -28.32 15.83 33.65
CA ALA A 45 -27.45 15.26 32.62
C ALA A 45 -25.95 15.45 32.91
N VAL A 46 -25.55 16.61 33.44
CA VAL A 46 -24.16 16.87 33.83
C VAL A 46 -23.75 16.02 35.04
N THR A 47 -24.64 15.85 36.02
CA THR A 47 -24.39 14.99 37.19
C THR A 47 -24.31 13.51 36.79
N ALA A 48 -25.16 13.06 35.86
CA ALA A 48 -25.10 11.72 35.30
C ALA A 48 -23.82 11.47 34.49
N ALA A 49 -23.36 12.46 33.70
CA ALA A 49 -22.11 12.39 32.94
C ALA A 49 -20.87 12.38 33.85
N ALA A 50 -20.88 13.14 34.95
CA ALA A 50 -19.81 13.12 35.95
C ALA A 50 -19.73 11.75 36.68
N THR A 51 -20.89 11.18 37.03
CA THR A 51 -20.97 9.85 37.66
C THR A 51 -20.51 8.75 36.70
N ALA A 52 -20.88 8.84 35.41
CA ALA A 52 -20.40 7.92 34.37
C ALA A 52 -18.88 7.98 34.18
N ARG A 53 -18.27 9.17 34.16
CA ARG A 53 -16.80 9.34 34.05
C ARG A 53 -16.04 8.70 35.23
N SER A 54 -16.61 8.71 36.43
CA SER A 54 -15.98 8.07 37.60
C SER A 54 -16.00 6.54 37.56
N SER A 55 -16.94 5.93 36.82
CA SER A 55 -17.07 4.47 36.72
C SER A 55 -16.11 3.80 35.73
N VAL A 56 -15.56 4.56 34.76
CA VAL A 56 -14.66 4.02 33.72
C VAL A 56 -13.18 4.11 34.15
N GLY A 57 -12.83 5.02 35.07
CA GLY A 57 -11.44 5.23 35.50
C GLY A 57 -10.89 4.17 36.47
N SER A 58 -11.75 3.43 37.17
CA SER A 58 -11.33 2.54 38.27
C SER A 58 -10.93 1.12 37.82
N PHE A 59 -11.33 0.70 36.61
CA PHE A 59 -11.01 -0.65 36.11
C PHE A 59 -9.67 -0.72 35.38
N TYR A 60 -9.28 0.35 34.68
CA TYR A 60 -8.06 0.37 33.85
C TYR A 60 -6.83 0.85 34.60
N THR A 61 -6.99 1.64 35.66
CA THR A 61 -5.87 2.12 36.49
C THR A 61 -5.02 0.99 37.08
N PRO A 62 -5.57 -0.08 37.70
CA PRO A 62 -4.74 -1.17 38.20
C PRO A 62 -4.06 -1.95 37.07
N ILE A 63 -4.71 -2.11 35.91
CA ILE A 63 -4.16 -2.83 34.75
C ILE A 63 -2.97 -2.06 34.14
N ILE A 64 -3.10 -0.74 33.99
CA ILE A 64 -2.02 0.11 33.46
C ILE A 64 -0.82 0.14 34.42
N ILE A 65 -1.05 0.18 35.73
CA ILE A 65 0.02 0.09 36.74
C ILE A 65 0.72 -1.27 36.66
N LEU A 66 -0.02 -2.36 36.49
CA LEU A 66 0.57 -3.70 36.39
C LEU A 66 1.40 -3.86 35.11
N LEU A 67 0.90 -3.32 33.97
CA LEU A 67 1.64 -3.32 32.70
C LEU A 67 2.89 -2.43 32.75
N SER A 68 2.84 -1.28 33.43
CA SER A 68 4.02 -0.41 33.55
C SER A 68 5.09 -1.01 34.47
N ILE A 69 4.70 -1.73 35.52
CA ILE A 69 5.64 -2.50 36.37
C ILE A 69 6.31 -3.62 35.56
N VAL A 70 5.54 -4.37 34.76
CA VAL A 70 6.10 -5.43 33.91
C VAL A 70 7.03 -4.86 32.85
N ALA A 71 6.67 -3.74 32.22
CA ALA A 71 7.52 -3.07 31.23
C ALA A 71 8.82 -2.56 31.86
N PHE A 72 8.75 -2.00 33.07
CA PHE A 72 9.92 -1.53 33.82
C PHE A 72 10.84 -2.69 34.22
N LEU A 73 10.29 -3.79 34.75
CA LEU A 73 11.06 -4.99 35.07
C LEU A 73 11.73 -5.59 33.83
N SER A 74 11.03 -5.63 32.70
CA SER A 74 11.56 -6.11 31.43
C SER A 74 12.72 -5.23 30.95
N LEU A 75 12.58 -3.91 31.04
CA LEU A 75 13.63 -2.95 30.70
C LEU A 75 14.86 -3.13 31.59
N VAL A 76 14.67 -3.30 32.90
CA VAL A 76 15.78 -3.53 33.84
C VAL A 76 16.51 -4.83 33.51
N ILE A 77 15.81 -5.90 33.11
CA ILE A 77 16.45 -7.16 32.73
C ILE A 77 17.21 -7.04 31.41
N VAL A 78 16.66 -6.32 30.42
CA VAL A 78 17.37 -6.06 29.15
C VAL A 78 18.60 -5.19 29.37
N LEU A 79 18.51 -4.17 30.23
CA LEU A 79 19.64 -3.34 30.62
C LEU A 79 20.68 -4.15 31.43
N TYR A 80 20.23 -5.07 32.27
CA TYR A 80 21.13 -6.00 32.96
C TYR A 80 21.89 -6.88 31.95
N ASP A 81 21.23 -7.53 31.00
CA ASP A 81 21.93 -8.35 29.98
C ASP A 81 22.83 -7.50 29.05
N ALA A 82 22.48 -6.22 28.81
CA ALA A 82 23.26 -5.31 27.98
C ALA A 82 24.51 -4.74 28.67
N PHE A 83 24.43 -4.45 29.97
CA PHE A 83 25.48 -3.73 30.71
C PHE A 83 26.17 -4.54 31.81
N ALA A 84 25.68 -5.74 32.16
CA ALA A 84 26.34 -6.60 33.13
C ALA A 84 27.65 -7.16 32.56
N PRO A 85 28.71 -7.29 33.39
CA PRO A 85 29.96 -7.91 33.00
C PRO A 85 29.76 -9.39 32.62
N ASP A 86 30.51 -9.88 31.63
CA ASP A 86 30.41 -11.26 31.09
C ASP A 86 30.69 -12.40 32.11
N SER A 87 30.97 -12.08 33.37
CA SER A 87 31.18 -13.03 34.47
C SER A 87 29.90 -13.34 35.25
N TRP A 88 28.81 -12.63 34.98
CA TRP A 88 27.54 -12.80 35.67
C TRP A 88 26.60 -13.71 34.85
N PRO A 89 25.74 -14.52 35.50
CA PRO A 89 24.84 -15.43 34.79
C PRO A 89 23.80 -14.66 33.95
N ASN A 90 23.66 -15.08 32.69
CA ASN A 90 22.70 -14.49 31.74
C ASN A 90 21.29 -15.04 31.98
N ILE A 91 20.27 -14.20 31.79
CA ILE A 91 18.86 -14.60 31.93
C ILE A 91 18.22 -14.88 30.55
N PHE A 92 18.53 -14.09 29.51
CA PHE A 92 17.96 -14.26 28.17
C PHE A 92 18.99 -14.42 27.05
N PHE A 93 20.10 -13.70 27.09
CA PHE A 93 21.09 -13.72 26.00
C PHE A 93 22.35 -14.48 26.39
N ASN A 94 22.55 -15.66 25.80
CA ASN A 94 23.69 -16.52 26.14
C ASN A 94 25.01 -15.96 25.55
N LYS A 95 25.81 -15.28 26.37
CA LYS A 95 27.18 -14.88 26.00
C LYS A 95 28.14 -16.04 26.27
N SER A 96 28.36 -16.90 25.28
CA SER A 96 29.44 -17.91 25.34
C SER A 96 30.73 -17.38 24.71
N LYS A 97 31.87 -17.56 25.39
CA LYS A 97 33.22 -17.26 24.88
C LYS A 97 33.86 -18.52 24.28
N GLY A 98 34.51 -18.37 23.12
CA GLY A 98 35.48 -19.33 22.59
C GLY A 98 35.85 -19.08 21.12
N SER A 99 37.13 -18.79 20.85
CA SER A 99 37.78 -18.83 19.52
C SER A 99 38.42 -20.22 19.28
N PRO A 100 39.22 -20.43 18.20
CA PRO A 100 38.94 -20.94 16.83
C PRO A 100 39.42 -22.43 16.65
N PRO A 101 39.60 -23.06 15.45
CA PRO A 101 39.19 -22.77 14.06
C PRO A 101 38.40 -23.94 13.39
N SER A 102 37.39 -23.65 12.57
CA SER A 102 37.03 -24.42 11.35
C SER A 102 35.80 -23.78 10.71
N GLY A 103 35.76 -23.74 9.38
CA GLY A 103 34.74 -23.05 8.57
C GLY A 103 33.31 -23.17 9.11
N GLY A 104 32.76 -22.03 9.55
CA GLY A 104 31.33 -21.87 9.78
C GLY A 104 30.71 -21.27 8.53
N GLN A 105 29.83 -22.01 7.88
CA GLN A 105 29.09 -21.52 6.71
C GLN A 105 28.33 -20.24 7.07
N VAL A 106 28.52 -19.20 6.27
CA VAL A 106 27.66 -18.00 6.31
C VAL A 106 26.22 -18.48 6.07
N PRO A 107 25.23 -18.08 6.91
CA PRO A 107 23.84 -18.41 6.66
C PRO A 107 23.46 -17.98 5.24
N ALA A 108 22.80 -18.85 4.48
CA ALA A 108 22.51 -18.63 3.06
C ALA A 108 21.78 -17.30 2.78
N SER A 109 21.06 -16.75 3.76
CA SER A 109 20.38 -15.46 3.67
C SER A 109 21.32 -14.24 3.59
N ASN A 110 22.59 -14.38 3.97
CA ASN A 110 23.54 -13.28 4.12
C ASN A 110 24.70 -13.35 3.11
N ILE A 111 24.63 -14.29 2.17
CA ILE A 111 25.65 -14.45 1.14
C ILE A 111 25.48 -13.38 0.08
N LEU A 112 26.56 -12.66 -0.24
CA LEU A 112 26.62 -11.68 -1.31
C LEU A 112 26.89 -12.38 -2.64
N TYR A 113 25.95 -12.28 -3.56
CA TYR A 113 26.08 -12.80 -4.92
C TYR A 113 26.23 -11.65 -5.92
N ILE A 114 27.26 -11.72 -6.76
CA ILE A 114 27.42 -10.82 -7.90
C ILE A 114 26.71 -11.44 -9.10
N GLY A 115 25.68 -10.78 -9.61
CA GLY A 115 24.92 -11.22 -10.79
C GLY A 115 25.69 -10.97 -12.09
N TYR A 116 26.21 -9.74 -12.25
CA TYR A 116 27.18 -9.41 -13.30
C TYR A 116 28.02 -8.19 -12.90
N ALA A 117 29.22 -8.10 -13.45
CA ALA A 117 30.05 -6.89 -13.41
C ALA A 117 30.63 -6.59 -14.80
N ARG A 118 30.48 -5.35 -15.25
CA ARG A 118 30.87 -4.91 -16.61
C ARG A 118 31.66 -3.62 -16.53
N TYR A 119 32.76 -3.54 -17.26
CA TYR A 119 33.62 -2.36 -17.29
C TYR A 119 33.75 -1.84 -18.72
N GLY A 120 33.33 -0.61 -18.97
CA GLY A 120 33.30 -0.05 -20.32
C GLY A 120 32.71 1.35 -20.38
N THR A 121 32.47 1.84 -21.60
CA THR A 121 31.89 3.18 -21.80
C THR A 121 30.38 3.20 -21.58
N ASP A 122 29.72 2.03 -21.65
CA ASP A 122 28.28 1.86 -21.39
C ASP A 122 27.99 0.44 -20.86
N ASN A 123 26.76 0.21 -20.38
CA ASN A 123 26.32 -1.09 -19.85
C ASN A 123 25.64 -2.00 -20.91
N GLN A 124 25.63 -1.61 -22.19
CA GLN A 124 24.77 -2.24 -23.21
C GLN A 124 25.53 -2.81 -24.41
N THR A 125 26.49 -2.07 -24.95
CA THR A 125 27.13 -2.37 -26.23
C THR A 125 28.65 -2.31 -26.18
N ASN A 126 29.26 -1.47 -25.33
CA ASN A 126 30.71 -1.28 -25.25
C ASN A 126 31.23 -1.54 -23.83
N TYR A 127 31.31 -2.82 -23.47
CA TYR A 127 31.85 -3.28 -22.19
C TYR A 127 32.72 -4.54 -22.32
N GLN A 128 33.60 -4.71 -21.34
CA GLN A 128 34.27 -5.96 -21.03
C GLN A 128 33.63 -6.59 -19.81
N ASP A 129 33.40 -7.90 -19.85
CA ASP A 129 32.88 -8.65 -18.72
C ASP A 129 34.01 -8.88 -17.69
N VAL A 130 33.80 -8.37 -16.48
CA VAL A 130 34.73 -8.48 -15.35
C VAL A 130 34.10 -9.22 -14.16
N THR A 131 32.96 -9.90 -14.38
CA THR A 131 32.16 -10.57 -13.36
C THR A 131 33.01 -11.53 -12.53
N SER A 132 33.74 -12.44 -13.16
CA SER A 132 34.55 -13.45 -12.45
C SER A 132 35.59 -12.83 -11.52
N TYR A 133 36.20 -11.72 -11.95
CA TYR A 133 37.23 -11.04 -11.17
C TYR A 133 36.61 -10.29 -9.99
N ILE A 134 35.51 -9.57 -10.19
CA ILE A 134 34.79 -8.88 -9.10
C ILE A 134 34.21 -9.87 -8.09
N THR A 135 33.70 -11.02 -8.54
CA THR A 135 33.24 -12.10 -7.65
C THR A 135 34.40 -12.66 -6.81
N SER A 136 35.62 -12.73 -7.35
CA SER A 136 36.79 -13.21 -6.61
C SER A 136 37.25 -12.26 -5.49
N MET A 137 36.84 -11.00 -5.53
CA MET A 137 37.15 -10.01 -4.50
C MET A 137 36.20 -10.08 -3.30
N VAL A 138 35.12 -10.86 -3.38
CA VAL A 138 34.18 -11.03 -2.27
C VAL A 138 34.88 -11.75 -1.12
N GLN A 139 34.89 -11.13 0.05
CA GLN A 139 35.48 -11.67 1.25
C GLN A 139 34.40 -12.31 2.13
N ASN A 140 34.72 -13.51 2.66
CA ASN A 140 33.87 -14.25 3.58
C ASN A 140 32.42 -14.43 3.07
N ASP A 141 32.25 -14.59 1.77
CA ASP A 141 30.96 -14.75 1.07
C ASP A 141 29.91 -13.66 1.36
N SER A 142 30.27 -12.55 1.98
CA SER A 142 29.29 -11.62 2.58
C SER A 142 29.56 -10.15 2.29
N SER A 143 30.77 -9.80 1.82
CA SER A 143 31.09 -8.41 1.50
C SER A 143 32.12 -8.25 0.40
N LEU A 144 31.96 -7.20 -0.42
CA LEU A 144 32.95 -6.75 -1.39
C LEU A 144 33.59 -5.47 -0.82
N PRO A 145 34.89 -5.44 -0.49
CA PRO A 145 35.53 -4.25 0.07
C PRO A 145 35.58 -3.10 -0.94
N SER A 146 35.77 -1.87 -0.44
CA SER A 146 35.97 -0.70 -1.32
C SER A 146 37.32 -0.79 -2.05
N PHE A 147 37.34 -0.43 -3.33
CA PHE A 147 38.54 -0.37 -4.16
C PHE A 147 38.43 0.74 -5.19
N THR A 148 39.55 1.24 -5.73
CA THR A 148 39.51 2.25 -6.79
C THR A 148 39.22 1.61 -8.14
N VAL A 149 38.18 2.07 -8.82
CA VAL A 149 37.83 1.58 -10.17
C VAL A 149 38.96 1.91 -11.14
N GLY A 150 39.42 0.91 -11.89
CA GLY A 150 40.52 1.03 -12.84
C GLY A 150 40.70 -0.27 -13.59
N TYR A 151 41.12 -0.25 -14.87
CA TYR A 151 41.26 -1.46 -15.70
C TYR A 151 42.10 -2.56 -15.00
N ALA A 152 43.23 -2.19 -14.38
CA ALA A 152 44.06 -3.13 -13.61
C ALA A 152 43.35 -3.66 -12.34
N ASN A 153 42.56 -2.80 -11.68
CA ASN A 153 41.81 -3.12 -10.47
C ASN A 153 40.48 -3.84 -10.77
N VAL A 154 40.13 -4.05 -12.04
CA VAL A 154 39.00 -4.90 -12.46
C VAL A 154 39.46 -6.12 -13.27
N GLY A 155 40.76 -6.42 -13.27
CA GLY A 155 41.31 -7.66 -13.80
C GLY A 155 41.66 -7.62 -15.28
N LEU A 156 41.74 -6.42 -15.88
CA LEU A 156 42.13 -6.23 -17.28
C LEU A 156 43.60 -5.85 -17.39
N ALA A 157 44.33 -6.50 -18.31
CA ALA A 157 45.77 -6.28 -18.51
C ALA A 157 46.09 -4.96 -19.24
N THR A 158 45.16 -4.47 -20.06
CA THR A 158 45.29 -3.23 -20.85
C THR A 158 43.99 -2.45 -20.84
N ASP A 159 44.05 -1.12 -21.02
CA ASP A 159 42.85 -0.29 -21.11
C ASP A 159 42.03 -0.66 -22.36
N PRO A 160 40.78 -1.14 -22.21
CA PRO A 160 39.93 -1.52 -23.34
C PRO A 160 39.43 -0.31 -24.15
N TYR A 161 39.41 0.90 -23.56
CA TYR A 161 38.89 2.11 -24.20
C TYR A 161 39.76 3.34 -23.85
N PRO A 162 40.97 3.45 -24.43
CA PRO A 162 41.89 4.53 -24.12
C PRO A 162 41.30 5.90 -24.50
N GLY A 163 41.44 6.88 -23.60
CA GLY A 163 40.96 8.26 -23.80
C GLY A 163 39.46 8.47 -23.63
N LYS A 164 38.70 7.45 -23.20
CA LYS A 164 37.27 7.55 -22.91
C LYS A 164 36.99 7.34 -21.42
N LEU A 165 35.95 8.00 -20.91
CA LEU A 165 35.43 7.74 -19.57
C LEU A 165 34.83 6.34 -19.54
N LYS A 166 35.26 5.55 -18.55
CA LYS A 166 34.81 4.17 -18.35
C LYS A 166 34.11 4.09 -16.99
N THR A 167 33.15 3.21 -16.89
CA THR A 167 32.37 3.00 -15.67
C THR A 167 32.27 1.50 -15.42
N LEU A 168 32.42 1.11 -14.16
CA LEU A 168 32.16 -0.23 -13.68
C LEU A 168 30.69 -0.32 -13.26
N TYR A 169 29.93 -1.22 -13.87
CA TYR A 169 28.54 -1.53 -13.53
C TYR A 169 28.48 -2.87 -12.81
N VAL A 170 27.94 -2.93 -11.60
CA VAL A 170 27.82 -4.16 -10.80
C VAL A 170 26.37 -4.36 -10.38
N GLN A 171 25.84 -5.54 -10.67
CA GLN A 171 24.58 -6.02 -10.14
C GLN A 171 24.86 -7.07 -9.06
N TYR A 172 24.25 -6.94 -7.88
CA TYR A 172 24.41 -7.90 -6.78
C TYR A 172 23.10 -8.15 -6.02
N TYR A 173 23.02 -9.24 -5.28
CA TYR A 173 21.93 -9.54 -4.35
C TYR A 173 22.46 -10.26 -3.12
N ILE A 174 21.71 -10.23 -2.01
CA ILE A 174 22.10 -10.86 -0.74
C ILE A 174 21.09 -11.98 -0.44
N GLY A 175 21.56 -13.21 -0.29
CA GLY A 175 20.72 -14.37 -0.02
C GLY A 175 19.59 -14.54 -1.04
N THR A 176 18.34 -14.45 -0.58
CA THR A 176 17.13 -14.50 -1.44
C THR A 176 16.55 -13.10 -1.76
N GLY A 177 17.33 -12.04 -1.54
CA GLY A 177 16.94 -10.65 -1.76
C GLY A 177 16.87 -10.26 -3.23
N GLY A 178 16.29 -9.07 -3.50
CA GLY A 178 16.22 -8.51 -4.85
C GLY A 178 17.56 -8.00 -5.37
N TYR A 179 17.68 -7.87 -6.70
CA TYR A 179 18.88 -7.34 -7.35
C TYR A 179 19.05 -5.83 -7.08
N THR A 180 20.26 -5.44 -6.72
CA THR A 180 20.70 -4.06 -6.55
C THR A 180 21.76 -3.74 -7.60
N TYR A 181 21.71 -2.51 -8.13
CA TYR A 181 22.66 -2.03 -9.12
C TYR A 181 23.49 -0.89 -8.54
N ILE A 182 24.77 -0.89 -8.87
CA ILE A 182 25.71 0.14 -8.46
C ILE A 182 26.73 0.38 -9.58
N GLN A 183 27.20 1.62 -9.67
CA GLN A 183 28.21 1.99 -10.64
C GLN A 183 29.33 2.83 -10.00
N GLY A 184 30.52 2.75 -10.56
CA GLY A 184 31.66 3.58 -10.16
C GLY A 184 32.48 3.97 -11.39
N ASP A 185 32.80 5.26 -11.48
CA ASP A 185 33.57 5.82 -12.60
C ASP A 185 35.06 5.52 -12.45
N ASP A 186 35.76 5.37 -13.58
CA ASP A 186 37.20 5.13 -13.64
C ASP A 186 38.00 6.18 -12.84
N GLY A 187 38.85 5.71 -11.93
CA GLY A 187 39.62 6.54 -11.01
C GLY A 187 38.92 6.92 -9.70
N THR A 188 37.66 6.53 -9.50
CA THR A 188 36.90 6.81 -8.26
C THR A 188 36.81 5.59 -7.33
N PRO A 189 36.66 5.78 -6.01
CA PRO A 189 36.47 4.66 -5.08
C PRO A 189 35.10 4.02 -5.28
N PHE A 190 35.08 2.74 -5.64
CA PHE A 190 33.91 1.89 -5.61
C PHE A 190 33.55 1.56 -4.15
N PRO A 191 32.30 1.75 -3.72
CA PRO A 191 31.91 1.58 -2.32
C PRO A 191 31.82 0.11 -1.92
N GLN A 192 31.96 -0.16 -0.62
CA GLN A 192 31.82 -1.52 -0.07
C GLN A 192 30.38 -2.04 -0.26
N LEU A 193 30.26 -3.31 -0.66
CA LEU A 193 28.98 -4.02 -0.73
C LEU A 193 28.85 -5.02 0.43
N PRO A 194 27.63 -5.25 0.95
CA PRO A 194 26.41 -4.51 0.67
C PRO A 194 26.43 -3.09 1.28
N GLN A 195 25.90 -2.10 0.57
CA GLN A 195 25.91 -0.71 1.05
C GLN A 195 24.99 -0.56 2.27
N THR A 196 25.57 -0.33 3.45
CA THR A 196 24.80 0.03 4.64
C THR A 196 24.35 1.48 4.51
N GLY A 197 23.08 1.68 4.11
CA GLY A 197 22.41 2.98 4.21
C GLY A 197 22.63 3.98 3.06
N VAL A 198 22.90 3.55 1.83
CA VAL A 198 23.00 4.49 0.69
C VAL A 198 22.22 3.97 -0.52
N THR A 199 21.20 4.73 -0.92
CA THR A 199 20.44 4.59 -2.17
C THR A 199 21.33 4.92 -3.38
N ALA A 200 21.23 4.10 -4.42
CA ALA A 200 22.00 4.16 -5.66
C ALA A 200 21.94 5.54 -6.37
N PRO A 201 23.03 5.99 -7.03
CA PRO A 201 23.03 7.15 -7.91
C PRO A 201 22.40 6.83 -9.27
N ALA A 202 21.54 7.73 -9.75
CA ALA A 202 20.91 7.69 -11.06
C ALA A 202 21.79 8.38 -12.12
N ASP A 203 21.86 7.80 -13.32
CA ASP A 203 22.52 8.40 -14.48
C ASP A 203 21.60 9.36 -15.24
N LYS A 204 22.23 10.36 -15.87
CA LYS A 204 21.64 11.66 -16.26
C LYS A 204 20.79 11.63 -17.53
N GLY A 205 19.63 12.30 -17.47
CA GLY A 205 18.83 12.75 -18.62
C GLY A 205 18.24 14.15 -18.34
N VAL A 206 18.22 15.01 -19.36
CA VAL A 206 18.15 16.48 -19.32
C VAL A 206 16.84 17.10 -18.75
N GLN A 207 17.02 17.88 -17.67
CA GLN A 207 16.37 19.11 -17.13
C GLN A 207 14.92 19.55 -17.47
N ALA A 208 14.14 19.73 -16.39
CA ALA A 208 13.18 20.84 -16.17
C ALA A 208 13.35 21.32 -14.69
N PRO A 209 13.09 22.60 -14.35
CA PRO A 209 13.59 23.21 -13.10
C PRO A 209 13.10 22.50 -11.84
N ALA A 210 14.02 22.29 -10.90
CA ALA A 210 13.83 21.47 -9.71
C ALA A 210 12.78 22.05 -8.74
N PRO A 211 11.86 21.24 -8.20
CA PRO A 211 11.11 21.62 -7.01
C PRO A 211 12.05 21.64 -5.79
N PRO A 212 11.80 22.50 -4.79
CA PRO A 212 12.73 22.76 -3.70
C PRO A 212 12.99 21.52 -2.82
N ILE A 213 14.18 21.56 -2.20
CA ILE A 213 14.86 20.55 -1.38
C ILE A 213 14.01 20.00 -0.21
N LEU A 214 12.88 20.65 0.11
CA LEU A 214 11.96 20.22 1.16
C LEU A 214 11.23 18.91 0.83
N SER A 215 11.09 18.53 -0.43
CA SER A 215 10.32 17.33 -0.84
C SER A 215 10.95 16.00 -0.40
N LYS A 216 12.29 15.92 -0.35
CA LYS A 216 13.02 14.71 0.10
C LYS A 216 13.01 14.53 1.63
N LEU A 217 12.90 15.64 2.38
CA LEU A 217 12.65 15.60 3.82
C LEU A 217 11.17 15.32 4.14
N TYR A 218 10.25 15.72 3.26
CA TYR A 218 8.83 15.42 3.42
C TYR A 218 8.53 13.93 3.20
N SER A 219 9.12 13.29 2.18
CA SER A 219 8.89 11.87 1.86
C SER A 219 9.48 10.87 2.86
N SER A 220 10.43 11.30 3.70
CA SER A 220 11.05 10.48 4.76
C SER A 220 10.33 10.60 6.11
N VAL A 221 9.46 11.61 6.27
CA VAL A 221 8.63 11.83 7.46
C VAL A 221 7.15 11.49 7.21
N PHE A 222 6.68 11.60 5.96
CA PHE A 222 5.34 11.23 5.50
C PHE A 222 5.47 10.28 4.30
N GLY A 223 5.32 8.98 4.51
CA GLY A 223 5.49 7.98 3.44
C GLY A 223 4.60 8.28 2.23
N ASN A 224 5.21 8.46 1.06
CA ASN A 224 4.51 8.81 -0.19
C ASN A 224 3.73 7.64 -0.82
N SER A 225 3.87 6.42 -0.31
CA SER A 225 3.12 5.25 -0.73
C SER A 225 2.86 4.37 0.48
N SER A 226 1.74 3.68 0.45
CA SER A 226 1.36 2.68 1.46
C SER A 226 2.13 1.36 1.38
N GLY A 227 3.00 1.20 0.36
CA GLY A 227 3.61 -0.09 0.04
C GLY A 227 2.61 -1.03 -0.65
N ASP A 228 3.02 -2.29 -0.89
CA ASP A 228 2.12 -3.29 -1.46
C ASP A 228 1.11 -3.72 -0.40
N LEU A 229 -0.16 -3.40 -0.62
CA LEU A 229 -1.28 -3.76 0.23
C LEU A 229 -2.07 -4.97 -0.28
N ALA A 230 -1.76 -5.46 -1.49
CA ALA A 230 -2.41 -6.67 -2.00
C ALA A 230 -1.82 -7.93 -1.33
N PRO A 231 -2.64 -8.99 -1.14
CA PRO A 231 -2.09 -10.32 -0.92
C PRO A 231 -1.15 -10.71 -2.07
N SER A 232 -0.05 -11.40 -1.76
CA SER A 232 0.84 -11.91 -2.80
C SER A 232 0.06 -12.83 -3.73
N PHE A 233 0.00 -12.48 -5.01
CA PHE A 233 -0.67 -13.27 -6.04
C PHE A 233 -2.17 -13.49 -5.79
N HIS A 234 -2.86 -12.40 -5.46
CA HIS A 234 -4.28 -12.38 -5.12
C HIS A 234 -5.16 -12.94 -6.26
N ASP A 235 -5.99 -13.94 -5.93
CA ASP A 235 -7.01 -14.47 -6.84
C ASP A 235 -8.22 -13.54 -6.85
N ALA A 236 -8.52 -13.01 -8.04
CA ALA A 236 -9.57 -12.00 -8.21
C ALA A 236 -11.00 -12.54 -8.06
N THR A 237 -11.19 -13.85 -7.91
CA THR A 237 -12.49 -14.45 -7.55
C THR A 237 -12.75 -14.41 -6.04
N THR A 238 -11.72 -14.10 -5.25
CA THR A 238 -11.80 -13.97 -3.79
C THR A 238 -11.67 -12.50 -3.38
N SER A 239 -12.25 -12.12 -2.25
CA SER A 239 -12.14 -10.74 -1.76
C SER A 239 -10.99 -10.60 -0.76
N ALA A 240 -10.31 -9.46 -0.79
CA ALA A 240 -9.32 -9.07 0.21
C ALA A 240 -9.63 -7.66 0.75
N ILE A 241 -9.33 -7.43 2.02
CA ILE A 241 -9.56 -6.14 2.69
C ILE A 241 -8.22 -5.48 2.98
N VAL A 242 -8.14 -4.21 2.58
CA VAL A 242 -7.04 -3.31 2.89
C VAL A 242 -7.57 -2.30 3.92
N PRO A 243 -7.15 -2.41 5.19
CA PRO A 243 -7.55 -1.48 6.24
C PRO A 243 -7.30 -0.02 5.86
N GLY A 244 -8.27 0.84 6.11
CA GLY A 244 -8.22 2.26 5.74
C GLY A 244 -7.05 3.01 6.38
N ASN A 245 -6.55 2.56 7.53
CA ASN A 245 -5.35 3.13 8.16
C ASN A 245 -4.06 2.88 7.37
N ARG A 246 -4.02 1.86 6.50
CA ARG A 246 -2.91 1.59 5.56
C ARG A 246 -3.09 2.32 4.24
N ALA A 247 -4.26 2.90 3.99
CA ALA A 247 -4.58 3.69 2.80
C ALA A 247 -4.97 5.12 3.22
N PRO A 248 -4.00 5.94 3.68
CA PRO A 248 -4.29 7.26 4.23
C PRO A 248 -5.04 8.13 3.23
N LEU A 249 -5.91 9.00 3.74
CA LEU A 249 -6.57 10.02 2.93
C LEU A 249 -5.53 10.98 2.35
N SER A 250 -5.92 11.71 1.30
CA SER A 250 -5.05 12.67 0.64
C SER A 250 -4.38 13.62 1.64
N ALA A 251 -3.07 13.80 1.48
CA ALA A 251 -2.28 14.79 2.17
C ALA A 251 -2.21 16.12 1.39
N GLU A 252 -2.83 16.19 0.21
CA GLU A 252 -2.85 17.38 -0.66
C GLU A 252 -4.04 18.28 -0.37
N ARG A 253 -3.89 19.58 -0.61
CA ARG A 253 -4.95 20.59 -0.40
C ARG A 253 -6.22 20.31 -1.22
N ASP A 254 -6.06 19.64 -2.37
CA ASP A 254 -7.13 19.35 -3.32
C ASP A 254 -7.73 17.94 -3.15
N GLY A 255 -7.39 17.24 -2.06
CA GLY A 255 -7.91 15.90 -1.79
C GLY A 255 -7.44 14.83 -2.76
N GLY A 256 -6.32 15.07 -3.47
CA GLY A 256 -5.79 14.19 -4.50
C GLY A 256 -5.27 12.85 -3.98
N TYR A 257 -5.61 11.75 -4.64
CA TYR A 257 -5.11 10.42 -4.31
C TYR A 257 -4.81 9.60 -5.57
N GLY A 258 -3.98 8.58 -5.37
CA GLY A 258 -3.53 7.67 -6.42
C GLY A 258 -3.69 6.21 -6.00
N MET A 259 -4.06 5.36 -6.95
CA MET A 259 -4.04 3.91 -6.79
C MET A 259 -3.33 3.28 -7.98
N GLN A 260 -2.41 2.34 -7.73
CA GLN A 260 -1.69 1.60 -8.78
C GLN A 260 -1.73 0.11 -8.49
N TRP A 261 -1.99 -0.71 -9.50
CA TRP A 261 -1.92 -2.16 -9.36
C TRP A 261 -1.66 -2.85 -10.69
N TRP A 262 -1.21 -4.11 -10.62
CA TRP A 262 -1.18 -5.01 -11.75
C TRP A 262 -2.40 -5.90 -11.72
N MET A 263 -2.99 -6.15 -12.89
CA MET A 263 -4.06 -7.13 -13.02
C MET A 263 -3.92 -7.98 -14.28
N TYR A 264 -4.50 -9.17 -14.22
CA TYR A 264 -4.57 -10.14 -15.29
C TYR A 264 -5.99 -10.65 -15.39
N VAL A 265 -6.67 -10.40 -16.51
CA VAL A 265 -8.03 -10.91 -16.75
C VAL A 265 -7.94 -12.20 -17.56
N LYS A 266 -8.34 -13.33 -16.96
CA LYS A 266 -8.27 -14.67 -17.58
C LYS A 266 -9.46 -14.90 -18.51
N ASP A 267 -10.67 -14.66 -18.01
CA ASP A 267 -11.92 -14.91 -18.72
C ASP A 267 -12.93 -13.79 -18.42
N TRP A 268 -13.35 -13.08 -19.46
CA TRP A 268 -14.34 -12.00 -19.35
C TRP A 268 -15.75 -12.52 -19.05
N ASN A 269 -16.06 -13.73 -19.50
CA ASN A 269 -17.40 -14.32 -19.39
C ASN A 269 -17.72 -14.78 -17.96
N TYR A 270 -16.72 -14.83 -17.07
CA TYR A 270 -16.96 -15.08 -15.65
C TYR A 270 -17.90 -14.02 -15.07
N GLY A 271 -19.06 -14.43 -14.55
CA GLY A 271 -20.06 -13.47 -14.06
C GLY A 271 -20.64 -12.59 -15.17
N TYR A 272 -20.83 -13.13 -16.37
CA TYR A 272 -21.45 -12.44 -17.50
C TYR A 272 -22.77 -11.75 -17.12
N GLY A 273 -22.98 -10.53 -17.63
CA GLY A 273 -24.18 -9.74 -17.35
C GLY A 273 -24.20 -9.10 -15.95
N LYS A 274 -23.14 -9.26 -15.15
CA LYS A 274 -22.97 -8.58 -13.85
C LYS A 274 -21.69 -7.74 -13.82
N PRO A 275 -21.70 -6.57 -13.16
CA PRO A 275 -20.50 -5.77 -12.98
C PRO A 275 -19.51 -6.53 -12.09
N LYS A 276 -18.23 -6.48 -12.43
CA LYS A 276 -17.18 -7.24 -11.73
C LYS A 276 -16.26 -6.26 -11.00
N SER A 277 -16.45 -6.13 -9.69
CA SER A 277 -15.68 -5.17 -8.89
C SER A 277 -14.20 -5.57 -8.83
N VAL A 278 -13.30 -4.60 -9.05
CA VAL A 278 -11.84 -4.79 -8.95
C VAL A 278 -11.33 -4.16 -7.66
N VAL A 279 -11.67 -2.89 -7.42
CA VAL A 279 -11.31 -2.12 -6.23
C VAL A 279 -12.50 -1.27 -5.82
N LYS A 280 -12.82 -1.24 -4.54
CA LYS A 280 -13.94 -0.45 -4.01
C LYS A 280 -13.54 0.19 -2.69
N ARG A 281 -13.74 1.50 -2.55
CA ARG A 281 -13.55 2.22 -1.28
C ARG A 281 -14.85 2.88 -0.82
N PRO A 282 -15.67 2.18 0.00
CA PRO A 282 -16.88 2.73 0.59
C PRO A 282 -16.59 3.72 1.70
N ASP A 283 -17.48 4.69 1.88
CA ASP A 283 -17.49 5.49 3.10
C ASP A 283 -17.92 4.62 4.29
N SER A 284 -17.33 4.87 5.47
CA SER A 284 -17.62 4.09 6.68
C SER A 284 -19.03 4.30 7.22
N THR A 285 -19.64 5.43 6.91
CA THR A 285 -20.95 5.85 7.41
C THR A 285 -22.04 5.65 6.37
N ASN A 286 -21.70 5.72 5.07
CA ASN A 286 -22.64 5.53 3.97
C ASN A 286 -22.05 4.67 2.85
N GLY A 287 -22.44 3.39 2.82
CA GLY A 287 -22.05 2.44 1.77
C GLY A 287 -22.64 2.70 0.37
N ALA A 288 -23.35 3.80 0.13
CA ALA A 288 -23.68 4.28 -1.21
C ALA A 288 -22.63 5.28 -1.76
N VAL A 289 -21.81 5.87 -0.88
CA VAL A 289 -20.73 6.78 -1.26
C VAL A 289 -19.46 5.96 -1.46
N MET A 290 -18.90 6.05 -2.67
CA MET A 290 -17.72 5.29 -3.08
C MET A 290 -16.72 6.25 -3.74
N ASN A 291 -15.47 6.20 -3.30
CA ASN A 291 -14.42 7.00 -3.92
C ASN A 291 -13.07 6.27 -3.82
N PRO A 292 -12.67 5.49 -4.84
CA PRO A 292 -13.41 5.12 -6.05
C PRO A 292 -14.08 3.74 -5.95
N HIS A 293 -14.94 3.42 -6.91
CA HIS A 293 -15.34 2.06 -7.25
C HIS A 293 -14.96 1.76 -8.70
N ILE A 294 -14.00 0.85 -8.85
CA ILE A 294 -13.42 0.41 -10.12
C ILE A 294 -13.98 -0.98 -10.43
N SER A 295 -14.60 -1.15 -11.58
CA SER A 295 -15.23 -2.40 -12.01
C SER A 295 -15.04 -2.69 -13.49
N LEU A 296 -15.10 -3.96 -13.87
CA LEU A 296 -15.22 -4.37 -15.27
C LEU A 296 -16.69 -4.36 -15.68
N HIS A 297 -16.95 -3.88 -16.89
CA HIS A 297 -18.30 -3.75 -17.42
C HIS A 297 -18.97 -5.14 -17.59
N PRO A 298 -20.30 -5.24 -17.42
CA PRO A 298 -21.00 -6.54 -17.42
C PRO A 298 -20.89 -7.35 -18.71
N THR A 299 -20.82 -6.67 -19.86
CA THR A 299 -20.84 -7.29 -21.20
C THR A 299 -19.62 -6.89 -22.01
N ASP A 300 -19.43 -5.58 -22.21
CA ASP A 300 -18.37 -5.03 -23.06
C ASP A 300 -17.00 -5.05 -22.36
N ASN A 301 -15.91 -5.17 -23.13
CA ASN A 301 -14.55 -5.11 -22.61
C ASN A 301 -14.16 -3.67 -22.24
N SER A 302 -14.71 -3.16 -21.14
CA SER A 302 -14.37 -1.83 -20.62
C SER A 302 -14.14 -1.86 -19.11
N LEU A 303 -13.17 -1.06 -18.66
CA LEU A 303 -12.91 -0.76 -17.27
C LEU A 303 -13.67 0.52 -16.91
N GLN A 304 -14.54 0.44 -15.91
CA GLN A 304 -15.31 1.56 -15.40
C GLN A 304 -14.70 2.03 -14.08
N VAL A 305 -14.50 3.34 -13.96
CA VAL A 305 -14.08 4.00 -12.72
C VAL A 305 -15.18 4.95 -12.33
N SER A 306 -15.81 4.68 -11.18
CA SER A 306 -16.87 5.50 -10.63
C SER A 306 -16.43 6.20 -9.35
N VAL A 307 -16.82 7.46 -9.21
CA VAL A 307 -16.51 8.31 -8.07
C VAL A 307 -17.77 9.04 -7.65
N SER A 308 -18.15 8.95 -6.38
CA SER A 308 -19.22 9.76 -5.81
C SER A 308 -18.79 11.22 -5.73
N VAL A 309 -19.61 12.13 -6.22
CA VAL A 309 -19.34 13.58 -6.26
C VAL A 309 -20.45 14.35 -5.53
N TYR A 310 -20.14 15.55 -5.04
CA TYR A 310 -21.17 16.49 -4.61
C TYR A 310 -21.89 17.06 -5.84
N PRO A 311 -23.23 17.11 -5.85
CA PRO A 311 -23.97 17.69 -6.97
C PRO A 311 -23.60 19.15 -7.14
N ALA A 312 -23.50 19.60 -8.39
CA ALA A 312 -23.07 20.96 -8.73
C ALA A 312 -24.09 22.06 -8.38
N THR A 313 -25.33 21.68 -8.04
CA THR A 313 -26.41 22.57 -7.61
C THR A 313 -26.75 22.30 -6.15
N GLU A 314 -26.56 23.31 -5.29
CA GLU A 314 -26.99 23.26 -3.90
C GLU A 314 -28.51 23.03 -3.85
N GLY A 315 -28.94 21.89 -3.28
CA GLY A 315 -30.35 21.64 -2.93
C GLY A 315 -31.20 20.84 -3.93
N GLY A 316 -30.63 20.21 -4.96
CA GLY A 316 -31.41 19.47 -5.96
C GLY A 316 -31.17 17.96 -5.97
N SER A 317 -31.99 17.17 -5.28
CA SER A 317 -32.36 15.84 -5.80
C SER A 317 -33.16 16.05 -7.08
N GLY A 318 -32.48 16.19 -8.20
CA GLY A 318 -33.12 16.49 -9.48
C GLY A 318 -32.19 16.14 -10.61
N LYS A 319 -32.43 14.98 -11.22
CA LYS A 319 -31.77 14.51 -12.45
C LYS A 319 -31.65 15.65 -13.44
N ALA A 320 -30.46 16.20 -13.67
CA ALA A 320 -30.28 17.26 -14.66
C ALA A 320 -28.82 17.42 -15.11
N GLN A 321 -28.33 16.49 -15.92
CA GLN A 321 -27.78 16.72 -17.26
C GLN A 321 -27.32 15.34 -17.78
N PRO A 322 -27.58 14.94 -19.04
CA PRO A 322 -26.97 13.73 -19.57
C PRO A 322 -25.45 13.82 -19.38
N ALA A 323 -24.87 12.73 -18.86
CA ALA A 323 -23.44 12.58 -18.73
C ALA A 323 -22.76 13.02 -20.04
N PRO A 324 -21.58 13.70 -20.00
CA PRO A 324 -20.87 14.05 -21.23
C PRO A 324 -20.76 12.82 -22.14
N ALA A 325 -20.96 13.01 -23.45
CA ALA A 325 -21.06 11.90 -24.40
C ALA A 325 -19.93 10.87 -24.20
N GLY A 326 -20.29 9.61 -23.93
CA GLY A 326 -19.35 8.52 -23.62
C GLY A 326 -19.25 8.11 -22.15
N HIS A 327 -20.16 8.58 -21.28
CA HIS A 327 -20.22 8.23 -19.86
C HIS A 327 -21.58 7.63 -19.47
N SER A 328 -21.91 6.47 -20.05
CA SER A 328 -23.14 5.73 -19.73
C SER A 328 -23.13 5.32 -18.25
N GLY A 329 -24.04 5.87 -17.44
CA GLY A 329 -24.19 5.51 -16.01
C GLY A 329 -23.82 6.60 -15.00
N SER A 330 -23.37 7.78 -15.45
CA SER A 330 -23.21 8.93 -14.53
C SER A 330 -24.58 9.43 -14.04
N SER A 331 -24.67 9.73 -12.75
CA SER A 331 -25.78 10.45 -12.12
C SER A 331 -25.27 11.73 -11.45
N ASP A 332 -26.15 12.60 -10.95
CA ASP A 332 -25.74 13.86 -10.29
C ASP A 332 -24.83 13.61 -9.07
N ASP A 333 -24.95 12.44 -8.45
CA ASP A 333 -24.18 12.01 -7.27
C ASP A 333 -22.99 11.10 -7.57
N VAL A 334 -22.91 10.52 -8.77
CA VAL A 334 -21.86 9.55 -9.15
C VAL A 334 -21.39 9.83 -10.55
N PHE A 335 -20.10 10.12 -10.70
CA PHE A 335 -19.44 10.25 -11.98
C PHE A 335 -18.85 8.92 -12.42
N VAL A 336 -19.04 8.52 -13.68
CA VAL A 336 -18.49 7.28 -14.25
C VAL A 336 -17.62 7.59 -15.46
N CYS A 337 -16.38 7.10 -15.45
CA CYS A 337 -15.44 7.19 -16.56
C CYS A 337 -15.14 5.78 -17.07
N GLU A 338 -15.30 5.57 -18.38
CA GLU A 338 -15.10 4.26 -19.00
C GLU A 338 -13.87 4.27 -19.89
N VAL A 339 -13.07 3.20 -19.77
CA VAL A 339 -11.90 2.93 -20.59
C VAL A 339 -12.16 1.65 -21.40
N PRO A 340 -12.40 1.75 -22.71
CA PRO A 340 -12.66 0.59 -23.55
C PRO A 340 -11.36 -0.14 -23.91
N ASN A 341 -11.50 -1.41 -24.31
CA ASN A 341 -10.45 -2.25 -24.89
C ASN A 341 -9.24 -2.45 -23.96
N ILE A 342 -9.49 -2.82 -22.70
CA ILE A 342 -8.39 -3.18 -21.80
C ILE A 342 -7.73 -4.50 -22.24
N PRO A 343 -6.42 -4.68 -21.97
CA PRO A 343 -5.73 -5.91 -22.33
C PRO A 343 -6.33 -7.13 -21.62
N LEU A 344 -6.60 -8.19 -22.38
CA LEU A 344 -7.07 -9.47 -21.86
C LEU A 344 -5.97 -10.52 -21.97
N GLN A 345 -5.98 -11.51 -21.07
CA GLN A 345 -5.04 -12.63 -21.06
C GLN A 345 -3.56 -12.23 -21.02
N THR A 346 -3.26 -11.02 -20.55
CA THR A 346 -1.90 -10.53 -20.31
C THR A 346 -1.87 -9.68 -19.05
N TRP A 347 -0.69 -9.57 -18.43
CA TRP A 347 -0.47 -8.70 -17.28
C TRP A 347 -0.29 -7.26 -17.73
N PHE A 348 -1.16 -6.37 -17.25
CA PHE A 348 -1.06 -4.93 -17.49
C PHE A 348 -1.16 -4.18 -16.17
N SER A 349 -0.56 -2.99 -16.13
CA SER A 349 -0.64 -2.11 -14.97
C SER A 349 -1.75 -1.09 -15.16
N VAL A 350 -2.52 -0.84 -14.11
CA VAL A 350 -3.51 0.23 -14.05
C VAL A 350 -3.07 1.24 -13.01
N SER A 351 -3.13 2.52 -13.36
CA SER A 351 -2.95 3.62 -12.40
C SER A 351 -4.11 4.59 -12.52
N VAL A 352 -4.78 4.88 -11.41
CA VAL A 352 -5.89 5.82 -11.34
C VAL A 352 -5.50 6.93 -10.38
N THR A 353 -5.68 8.17 -10.80
CA THR A 353 -5.49 9.33 -9.94
C THR A 353 -6.70 10.24 -10.02
N VAL A 354 -7.13 10.74 -8.87
CA VAL A 354 -8.20 11.73 -8.75
C VAL A 354 -7.61 12.93 -8.03
N PHE A 355 -7.79 14.13 -8.55
CA PHE A 355 -7.28 15.36 -7.96
C PHE A 355 -8.17 16.54 -8.34
N GLY A 356 -8.61 17.33 -7.35
CA GLY A 356 -9.57 18.41 -7.57
C GLY A 356 -10.87 17.91 -8.22
N ARG A 357 -11.03 18.14 -9.52
CA ARG A 357 -12.16 17.65 -10.34
C ARG A 357 -11.69 16.85 -11.57
N ASN A 358 -10.43 16.45 -11.59
CA ASN A 358 -9.85 15.69 -12.68
C ASN A 358 -9.64 14.25 -12.21
N MET A 359 -9.85 13.32 -13.14
CA MET A 359 -9.56 11.91 -12.96
C MET A 359 -8.81 11.40 -14.17
N ASP A 360 -7.59 10.94 -13.95
CA ASP A 360 -6.72 10.43 -14.99
C ASP A 360 -6.48 8.92 -14.80
N ILE A 361 -6.62 8.18 -15.88
CA ILE A 361 -6.46 6.72 -15.92
C ILE A 361 -5.34 6.38 -16.87
N TYR A 362 -4.33 5.70 -16.33
CA TYR A 362 -3.19 5.21 -17.07
C TYR A 362 -3.24 3.68 -17.18
N ILE A 363 -2.94 3.18 -18.37
CA ILE A 363 -2.72 1.75 -18.63
C ILE A 363 -1.30 1.61 -19.17
N ASP A 364 -0.53 0.70 -18.58
CA ASP A 364 0.86 0.44 -18.93
C ASP A 364 1.73 1.73 -18.96
N GLY A 365 1.52 2.58 -17.95
CA GLY A 365 2.22 3.86 -17.78
C GLY A 365 1.80 4.97 -18.75
N LYS A 366 0.88 4.73 -19.68
CA LYS A 366 0.39 5.72 -20.65
C LYS A 366 -0.99 6.25 -20.25
N LEU A 367 -1.20 7.56 -20.39
CA LEU A 367 -2.51 8.17 -20.15
C LEU A 367 -3.50 7.71 -21.23
N VAL A 368 -4.50 6.92 -20.83
CA VAL A 368 -5.51 6.40 -21.77
C VAL A 368 -6.77 7.27 -21.75
N LYS A 369 -7.13 7.80 -20.58
CA LYS A 369 -8.31 8.63 -20.44
C LYS A 369 -8.10 9.68 -19.35
N SER A 370 -8.51 10.90 -19.65
CA SER A 370 -8.71 11.96 -18.66
C SER A 370 -10.20 12.31 -18.66
N CYS A 371 -10.78 12.37 -17.47
CA CYS A 371 -12.19 12.62 -17.22
C CYS A 371 -12.33 13.82 -16.28
N PHE A 372 -13.25 14.73 -16.63
CA PHE A 372 -13.54 15.89 -15.80
C PHE A 372 -14.84 15.64 -15.03
N LEU A 373 -14.74 15.60 -13.70
CA LEU A 373 -15.83 15.30 -12.79
C LEU A 373 -16.85 16.46 -12.78
N SER A 374 -18.13 16.11 -12.76
CA SER A 374 -19.24 17.07 -12.69
C SER A 374 -19.22 17.90 -11.40
N GLY A 375 -18.69 17.34 -10.31
CA GLY A 375 -18.54 18.00 -9.01
C GLY A 375 -17.28 17.58 -8.27
N VAL A 376 -17.13 18.08 -7.04
CA VAL A 376 -16.01 17.72 -6.17
C VAL A 376 -16.21 16.28 -5.66
N PRO A 377 -15.20 15.40 -5.71
CA PRO A 377 -15.26 14.06 -5.12
C PRO A 377 -15.65 14.09 -3.65
N LYS A 378 -16.61 13.24 -3.25
CA LYS A 378 -16.92 12.98 -1.85
C LYS A 378 -15.78 12.14 -1.26
N PRO A 379 -15.11 12.56 -0.16
CA PRO A 379 -14.08 11.76 0.46
C PRO A 379 -14.68 10.45 1.01
N SER A 380 -13.90 9.37 0.95
CA SER A 380 -14.31 8.06 1.44
C SER A 380 -13.22 7.50 2.35
N VAL A 381 -13.56 7.27 3.62
CA VAL A 381 -12.59 6.91 4.66
C VAL A 381 -12.59 5.43 5.04
N GLY A 382 -13.50 4.62 4.47
CA GLY A 382 -13.59 3.21 4.79
C GLY A 382 -12.46 2.37 4.21
N ASP A 383 -12.48 1.09 4.59
CA ASP A 383 -11.51 0.09 4.15
C ASP A 383 -11.62 -0.14 2.64
N ILE A 384 -10.47 -0.27 1.98
CA ILE A 384 -10.44 -0.61 0.55
C ILE A 384 -10.71 -2.11 0.42
N GLN A 385 -11.68 -2.46 -0.41
CA GLN A 385 -12.04 -3.82 -0.75
C GLN A 385 -11.47 -4.14 -2.13
N LEU A 386 -10.60 -5.14 -2.18
CA LEU A 386 -10.13 -5.75 -3.41
C LEU A 386 -11.09 -6.87 -3.81
N THR A 387 -11.51 -6.84 -5.06
CA THR A 387 -12.40 -7.83 -5.70
C THR A 387 -13.57 -8.29 -4.83
N PRO A 388 -14.38 -7.36 -4.28
CA PRO A 388 -15.60 -7.72 -3.56
C PRO A 388 -16.62 -8.36 -4.52
N ASP A 389 -17.68 -8.95 -3.95
CA ASP A 389 -18.83 -9.47 -4.69
C ASP A 389 -18.49 -10.59 -5.72
N GLY A 390 -17.41 -11.34 -5.46
CA GLY A 390 -16.92 -12.42 -6.34
C GLY A 390 -16.00 -11.93 -7.46
N GLY A 391 -15.75 -10.63 -7.55
CA GLY A 391 -14.73 -10.02 -8.42
C GLY A 391 -14.78 -10.49 -9.87
N PHE A 392 -13.61 -10.86 -10.42
CA PHE A 392 -13.45 -11.31 -11.81
C PHE A 392 -12.55 -12.53 -11.93
N SER A 393 -12.65 -13.26 -13.05
CA SER A 393 -11.74 -14.38 -13.32
C SER A 393 -10.37 -13.85 -13.73
N GLY A 394 -9.42 -13.92 -12.82
CA GLY A 394 -8.11 -13.30 -13.02
C GLY A 394 -7.30 -13.18 -11.74
N ARG A 395 -6.34 -12.25 -11.73
CA ARG A 395 -5.47 -11.96 -10.58
C ARG A 395 -5.16 -10.48 -10.45
N ILE A 396 -4.85 -10.08 -9.22
CA ILE A 396 -4.31 -8.76 -8.87
C ILE A 396 -2.97 -8.93 -8.16
N CYS A 397 -2.04 -8.02 -8.41
CA CYS A 397 -0.76 -7.96 -7.70
C CYS A 397 -0.26 -6.54 -7.50
N GLY A 398 0.51 -6.33 -6.43
CA GLY A 398 1.20 -5.06 -6.21
C GLY A 398 0.21 -3.90 -6.13
N PHE A 399 -0.72 -3.92 -5.17
CA PHE A 399 -1.70 -2.84 -5.03
C PHE A 399 -1.13 -1.77 -4.11
N TYR A 400 -0.94 -0.57 -4.63
CA TYR A 400 -0.37 0.57 -3.91
C TYR A 400 -1.39 1.70 -3.87
N HIS A 401 -1.54 2.29 -2.69
CA HIS A 401 -2.29 3.52 -2.45
C HIS A 401 -1.34 4.68 -2.17
N TYR A 402 -1.63 5.85 -2.73
CA TYR A 402 -0.86 7.09 -2.60
C TYR A 402 -1.78 8.20 -2.09
N PRO A 403 -1.43 8.89 -0.99
CA PRO A 403 -2.19 10.04 -0.50
C PRO A 403 -1.90 11.33 -1.29
N LYS A 404 -1.57 11.20 -2.58
CA LYS A 404 -1.20 12.29 -3.49
C LYS A 404 -1.66 11.95 -4.91
N MET A 405 -1.77 12.95 -5.78
CA MET A 405 -1.97 12.69 -7.20
C MET A 405 -0.79 11.92 -7.81
N LEU A 406 -1.09 11.05 -8.77
CA LEU A 406 -0.08 10.38 -9.59
C LEU A 406 0.28 11.26 -10.78
N THR A 407 1.56 11.38 -11.05
CA THR A 407 2.05 12.00 -12.29
C THR A 407 2.23 10.95 -13.38
N PRO A 408 2.29 11.33 -14.68
CA PRO A 408 2.64 10.39 -15.74
C PRO A 408 3.97 9.65 -15.50
N ALA A 409 4.92 10.31 -14.83
CA ALA A 409 6.20 9.69 -14.47
C ALA A 409 6.02 8.59 -13.40
N ASP A 410 5.15 8.80 -12.41
CA ASP A 410 4.83 7.79 -11.40
C ASP A 410 4.17 6.56 -12.05
N ALA A 411 3.24 6.78 -12.98
CA ALA A 411 2.59 5.71 -13.74
C ALA A 411 3.59 4.92 -14.61
N MET A 412 4.48 5.63 -15.31
CA MET A 412 5.52 5.01 -16.13
C MET A 412 6.52 4.20 -15.28
N THR A 413 6.96 4.77 -14.16
CA THR A 413 7.91 4.11 -13.25
C THR A 413 7.31 2.83 -12.67
N PHE A 414 6.03 2.86 -12.26
CA PHE A 414 5.34 1.68 -11.76
C PHE A 414 5.23 0.58 -12.82
N TRP A 415 4.93 0.93 -14.07
CA TRP A 415 4.87 -0.03 -15.16
C TRP A 415 6.26 -0.62 -15.49
N GLN A 416 7.30 0.22 -15.54
CA GLN A 416 8.68 -0.20 -15.82
C GLN A 416 9.26 -1.09 -14.71
N ALA A 417 8.88 -0.86 -13.45
CA ALA A 417 9.25 -1.72 -12.33
C ALA A 417 8.75 -3.16 -12.51
N GLY A 418 7.69 -3.36 -13.29
CA GLY A 418 7.10 -4.66 -13.56
C GLY A 418 6.35 -5.23 -12.35
N THR A 419 5.96 -6.50 -12.46
CA THR A 419 5.33 -7.24 -11.37
C THR A 419 5.97 -8.59 -11.19
N SER A 420 6.20 -8.97 -9.93
CA SER A 420 6.69 -10.29 -9.54
C SER A 420 5.69 -11.40 -9.89
N CYS A 421 4.46 -11.05 -10.22
CA CYS A 421 3.39 -11.99 -10.53
C CYS A 421 3.35 -12.47 -11.98
N LYS A 422 4.09 -11.83 -12.90
CA LYS A 422 4.18 -12.27 -14.29
C LYS A 422 4.63 -13.73 -14.42
N ASN A 423 5.50 -14.16 -13.51
CA ASN A 423 6.08 -15.51 -13.51
C ASN A 423 5.43 -16.46 -12.49
N LYS A 424 4.44 -16.00 -11.72
CA LYS A 424 3.75 -16.83 -10.74
C LYS A 424 2.62 -17.59 -11.43
N THR A 425 2.44 -18.86 -11.11
CA THR A 425 1.34 -19.72 -11.55
C THR A 425 0.54 -20.22 -10.35
N THR A 426 -0.72 -20.63 -10.57
CA THR A 426 -1.77 -20.78 -9.54
C THR A 426 -1.54 -21.84 -8.47
N THR A 427 -0.50 -22.66 -8.56
CA THR A 427 -0.31 -23.77 -7.64
C THR A 427 1.01 -23.57 -6.93
N GLY A 428 0.94 -23.48 -5.60
CA GLY A 428 2.10 -23.33 -4.75
C GLY A 428 3.17 -24.38 -5.07
N GLY A 429 4.37 -23.89 -5.34
CA GLY A 429 5.52 -24.69 -5.69
C GLY A 429 6.51 -23.81 -6.45
N SER A 430 7.40 -23.13 -5.74
CA SER A 430 8.58 -22.54 -6.38
C SER A 430 9.43 -23.69 -6.92
N SER A 431 9.31 -24.00 -8.21
CA SER A 431 10.21 -24.95 -8.86
C SER A 431 11.62 -24.36 -8.91
N ALA A 432 12.55 -25.02 -8.22
CA ALA A 432 13.94 -24.58 -8.04
C ALA A 432 14.78 -24.54 -9.34
N THR A 433 14.18 -24.81 -10.49
CA THR A 433 14.86 -24.98 -11.79
C THR A 433 14.48 -23.93 -12.84
N GLY A 434 13.62 -22.95 -12.51
CA GLY A 434 13.27 -21.85 -13.42
C GLY A 434 12.33 -22.23 -14.57
N TYR A 435 11.84 -23.47 -14.62
CA TYR A 435 10.80 -23.90 -15.56
C TYR A 435 9.47 -24.01 -14.84
N SER A 436 8.39 -23.57 -15.52
CA SER A 436 7.02 -23.84 -15.07
C SER A 436 6.38 -24.84 -16.03
N VAL A 437 5.78 -25.90 -15.48
CA VAL A 437 5.11 -26.94 -16.27
C VAL A 437 3.61 -26.75 -16.13
N LYS A 438 2.92 -26.59 -17.27
CA LYS A 438 1.46 -26.45 -17.31
C LYS A 438 0.83 -27.74 -17.85
N PHE A 439 -0.09 -28.31 -17.08
CA PHE A 439 -0.96 -29.40 -17.49
C PHE A 439 -2.39 -28.88 -17.58
N GLY A 440 -2.97 -28.97 -18.78
CA GLY A 440 -4.41 -28.74 -18.99
C GLY A 440 -5.14 -30.08 -19.08
N VAL A 441 -6.24 -30.22 -18.35
CA VAL A 441 -7.25 -31.26 -18.58
C VAL A 441 -8.26 -30.66 -19.54
N TYR A 442 -8.50 -31.34 -20.66
CA TYR A 442 -9.44 -30.91 -21.70
C TYR A 442 -10.64 -31.86 -21.75
N ASP A 443 -11.82 -31.31 -21.96
CA ASP A 443 -13.03 -32.08 -22.27
C ASP A 443 -12.93 -32.70 -23.68
N ALA A 444 -13.79 -33.66 -24.01
CA ALA A 444 -13.89 -34.33 -25.30
C ALA A 444 -14.10 -33.36 -26.49
N VAL A 445 -14.55 -32.13 -26.22
CA VAL A 445 -14.75 -31.05 -27.20
C VAL A 445 -13.50 -30.15 -27.33
N GLY A 446 -12.39 -30.46 -26.64
CA GLY A 446 -11.14 -29.69 -26.69
C GLY A 446 -11.15 -28.42 -25.83
N LYS A 447 -12.16 -28.25 -24.97
CA LYS A 447 -12.23 -27.12 -24.02
C LYS A 447 -11.45 -27.44 -22.75
N GLU A 448 -10.52 -26.58 -22.36
CA GLU A 448 -9.75 -26.73 -21.12
C GLU A 448 -10.68 -26.59 -19.90
N ILE A 449 -10.79 -27.65 -19.09
CA ILE A 449 -11.66 -27.72 -17.91
C ILE A 449 -10.88 -27.53 -16.61
N GLN A 450 -9.58 -27.84 -16.59
CA GLN A 450 -8.77 -27.69 -15.39
C GLN A 450 -7.32 -27.47 -15.76
N GLN A 451 -6.63 -26.60 -15.02
CA GLN A 451 -5.23 -26.29 -15.27
C GLN A 451 -4.42 -26.48 -14.00
N TYR A 452 -3.37 -27.27 -14.08
CA TYR A 452 -2.36 -27.46 -13.05
C TYR A 452 -1.06 -26.85 -13.55
N ALA A 453 -0.43 -26.02 -12.72
CA ALA A 453 0.86 -25.43 -13.06
C ALA A 453 1.82 -25.66 -11.90
N PHE A 454 2.96 -26.27 -12.18
CA PHE A 454 4.00 -26.64 -11.22
C PHE A 454 5.29 -25.85 -11.46
#